data_AF-A0A2K9NAQ9-F1
#
_entry.id   AF-A0A2K9NAQ9-F1
#
_cell.length_a   1.000
_cell.length_b   1.000
_cell.length_c   1.000
_cell.angle_alpha   90.00
_cell.angle_beta   90.00
_cell.angle_gamma   90.00
#
_symmetry.space_group_name_H-M   'P 1'
#
loop_
_entity.id
_entity.type
_entity.pdbx_description
1 polymer ?
#
loop_
_entity_poly.entity_id
_entity_poly.type
_entity_poly.pdbx_seq_one_letter_code
_entity_poly.pdbx_strand_id
1 'polypeptide(L)' 'MEQAGSIFDDVDEVRKACAIAEARADVAAGRVVPHEIVAAWLLKTAEALEKGEALPPAPRSGVPR' A
#
# COMPACT_ATOMS: atom_id res chain seq x y z
N MET A 1 2.77 26.86 26.54
CA MET A 1 3.30 25.63 25.92
C MET A 1 2.77 25.63 24.51
N GLU A 2 3.63 25.79 23.49
CA GLU A 2 3.19 25.66 22.10
C GLU A 2 2.74 24.20 21.89
N GLN A 3 1.49 24.02 21.48
CA GLN A 3 0.97 22.70 21.12
C GLN A 3 1.65 22.31 19.80
N ALA A 4 2.46 21.25 19.82
CA ALA A 4 3.06 20.72 18.60
C ALA A 4 1.93 20.39 17.60
N GLY A 5 2.04 20.89 16.37
CA GLY A 5 1.08 20.61 15.31
C GLY A 5 0.87 19.11 15.12
N SER A 6 -0.37 18.70 14.85
CA SER A 6 -0.70 17.29 14.65
C SER A 6 -0.04 16.78 13.37
N ILE A 7 0.54 15.58 13.41
CA ILE A 7 1.02 14.89 12.20
C ILE A 7 -0.08 14.62 11.16
N PHE A 8 -1.34 14.73 11.58
CA PHE A 8 -2.52 14.58 10.72
C PHE A 8 -2.94 15.89 10.04
N ASP A 9 -2.44 17.04 10.52
CA ASP A 9 -2.72 18.36 9.93
C ASP A 9 -1.74 18.69 8.79
N ASP A 10 -0.60 18.01 8.73
CA ASP A 10 0.42 18.14 7.69
C ASP A 10 0.16 17.17 6.52
N VAL A 11 -0.83 17.50 5.67
CA VAL A 11 -1.06 16.76 4.43
C VAL A 11 -0.18 17.33 3.32
N ASP A 12 0.85 16.59 2.95
CA ASP A 12 1.66 16.89 1.76
C ASP A 12 0.88 16.55 0.48
N GLU A 13 0.11 17.53 0.01
CA GLU A 13 -0.71 17.40 -1.21
C GLU A 13 0.13 17.18 -2.47
N VAL A 14 1.38 17.69 -2.51
CA VAL A 14 2.29 17.47 -3.64
C VAL A 14 2.68 15.99 -3.69
N ARG A 15 3.11 15.43 -2.56
CA ARG A 15 3.46 14.01 -2.45
C ARG A 15 2.27 13.12 -2.79
N LYS A 16 1.08 13.47 -2.33
CA LYS A 16 -0.16 12.75 -2.66
C LYS A 16 -0.49 12.80 -4.15
N ALA A 17 -0.36 13.97 -4.78
CA ALA A 17 -0.57 14.12 -6.23
C ALA A 17 0.43 13.28 -7.04
N CYS A 18 1.71 13.27 -6.65
CA CYS A 18 2.74 12.41 -7.26
C CYS A 18 2.38 10.93 -7.12
N ALA A 19 2.01 10.48 -5.92
CA ALA A 19 1.63 9.08 -5.68
C ALA A 19 0.42 8.63 -6.52
N ILE A 20 -0.57 9.51 -6.69
CA ILE A 20 -1.73 9.25 -7.56
C ILE A 20 -1.31 9.16 -9.04
N ALA A 21 -0.43 10.05 -9.49
CA ALA A 21 0.06 10.04 -10.87
C ALA A 21 0.85 8.75 -11.17
N GLU A 22 1.70 8.31 -10.25
CA GLU A 22 2.43 7.04 -10.34
C GLU A 22 1.46 5.84 -10.39
N ALA A 23 0.46 5.81 -9.51
CA ALA A 23 -0.53 4.73 -9.48
C ALA A 23 -1.31 4.63 -10.81
N ARG A 24 -1.68 5.78 -11.39
CA ARG A 24 -2.35 5.81 -12.71
C ARG A 24 -1.44 5.30 -13.82
N ALA A 25 -0.15 5.65 -13.79
CA ALA A 25 0.83 5.15 -14.75
C ALA A 25 1.03 3.63 -14.62
N ASP A 26 1.04 3.09 -13.40
CA ASP A 26 1.12 1.65 -13.14
C ASP A 26 -0.12 0.91 -13.66
N VAL A 27 -1.31 1.45 -13.43
CA VAL A 27 -2.55 0.89 -14.00
C VAL A 27 -2.51 0.87 -15.52
N ALA A 28 -2.09 1.98 -16.15
CA ALA A 28 -1.98 2.07 -17.61
C ALA A 28 -0.94 1.08 -18.19
N ALA A 29 0.15 0.82 -17.46
CA ALA A 29 1.18 -0.14 -17.84
C ALA A 29 0.86 -1.60 -17.47
N GLY A 30 -0.31 -1.87 -16.87
CA GLY A 30 -0.67 -3.22 -16.40
C GLY A 30 0.16 -3.70 -15.21
N ARG A 31 0.88 -2.81 -14.52
CA ARG A 31 1.63 -3.10 -13.28
C ARG A 31 0.68 -3.13 -12.09
N VAL A 32 -0.24 -4.09 -12.10
CA VAL A 32 -1.25 -4.29 -11.06
C VAL A 32 -1.14 -5.68 -10.46
N VAL A 33 -1.62 -5.83 -9.23
CA VAL A 33 -1.81 -7.14 -8.61
C VAL A 33 -3.30 -7.50 -8.74
N PRO A 34 -3.63 -8.68 -9.29
CA PRO A 34 -5.01 -9.15 -9.37
C PRO A 34 -5.69 -9.22 -8.00
N HIS A 35 -6.99 -8.96 -7.95
CA HIS A 35 -7.76 -8.87 -6.71
C HIS A 35 -7.70 -10.16 -5.89
N GLU A 36 -7.84 -11.30 -6.53
CA GLU A 36 -7.81 -12.62 -5.91
C GLU A 36 -6.47 -12.92 -5.21
N ILE A 37 -5.37 -12.42 -5.77
CA ILE A 37 -4.05 -12.53 -5.15
C ILE A 37 -3.96 -11.64 -3.91
N VAL A 38 -4.47 -10.41 -3.99
CA VAL A 38 -4.52 -9.48 -2.85
C VAL A 38 -5.41 -10.04 -1.74
N ALA A 39 -6.60 -10.57 -2.07
CA ALA A 39 -7.52 -11.14 -1.10
C ALA A 39 -6.92 -12.33 -0.35
N ALA A 40 -6.29 -13.27 -1.07
CA ALA A 40 -5.61 -14.40 -0.45
C ALA A 40 -4.44 -13.96 0.45
N TRP A 41 -3.67 -12.95 0.01
CA TRP A 41 -2.60 -12.37 0.82
C TRP A 41 -3.11 -11.71 2.10
N LEU A 42 -4.21 -10.95 2.02
CA LEU A 42 -4.81 -10.30 3.19
C LEU A 42 -5.31 -11.32 4.23
N LEU A 43 -5.96 -12.39 3.79
CA LEU A 43 -6.39 -13.47 4.69
C LEU A 43 -5.20 -14.11 5.40
N LYS A 44 -4.14 -14.46 4.66
CA LYS A 44 -2.92 -15.02 5.25
C LYS A 44 -2.22 -14.04 6.20
N THR A 45 -2.26 -12.75 5.89
CA THR A 45 -1.70 -11.70 6.75
C THR A 45 -2.49 -11.60 8.06
N ALA A 46 -3.82 -11.65 7.99
CA ALA A 46 -4.68 -11.64 9.18
C ALA A 46 -4.40 -12.85 10.08
N GLU A 47 -4.32 -14.06 9.50
CA GLU A 47 -3.98 -15.27 10.25
C GLU A 47 -2.59 -15.20 10.91
N ALA A 48 -1.60 -14.65 10.21
CA ALA A 48 -0.25 -14.49 10.76
C ALA A 48 -0.24 -13.50 11.94
N LEU A 49 -1.00 -12.40 11.85
CA LEU A 49 -1.15 -11.44 12.93
C LEU A 49 -1.81 -12.06 14.17
N GLU A 50 -2.88 -12.84 13.99
CA GLU A 50 -3.57 -13.51 15.09
C GLU A 50 -2.67 -14.51 15.83
N LYS A 51 -1.79 -15.20 15.09
CA LYS A 51 -0.87 -16.20 15.64
C LYS A 51 0.45 -15.62 16.16
N GLY A 52 0.72 -14.33 15.91
CA GLY A 52 2.01 -13.71 16.20
C GLY A 52 3.16 -14.24 15.32
N GLU A 53 2.84 -14.70 14.10
CA GLU A 53 3.79 -15.24 13.13
C GLU A 53 4.34 -14.14 12.20
N ALA A 54 5.39 -14.49 11.44
CA ALA A 54 5.95 -13.60 10.44
C ALA A 54 4.93 -13.33 9.30
N LEU A 55 4.79 -12.05 8.92
CA LEU A 55 3.86 -11.65 7.86
C LEU A 55 4.30 -12.22 6.50
N PRO A 56 3.34 -12.67 5.66
CA PRO A 56 3.66 -13.06 4.30
C PRO A 56 4.14 -11.84 3.50
N PRO A 57 5.09 -12.02 2.56
CA PRO A 57 5.56 -10.92 1.72
C PRO A 57 4.41 -10.36 0.89
N ALA A 58 4.42 -9.04 0.70
CA ALA A 58 3.43 -8.37 -0.15
C ALA A 58 3.50 -8.90 -1.59
N PRO A 59 2.36 -9.15 -2.24
CA PRO A 59 2.34 -9.59 -3.62
C PRO A 59 2.89 -8.49 -4.52
N ARG A 60 3.58 -8.88 -5.58
CA ARG A 60 4.15 -7.97 -6.58
C ARG A 60 3.44 -8.17 -7.91
N SER A 61 3.34 -7.12 -8.71
CA SER A 61 2.98 -7.28 -10.11
C SER A 61 4.00 -8.19 -10.79
N GLY A 62 3.52 -9.11 -11.62
CA GLY A 62 4.39 -9.91 -12.48
C GLY A 62 5.09 -9.08 -13.57
N VAL A 63 4.64 -7.83 -13.77
CA VAL A 63 5.23 -6.85 -14.68
C VAL A 63 6.29 -6.02 -13.93
N PRO A 64 7.54 -5.94 -14.42
CA PRO A 64 8.58 -5.09 -13.85
C PRO A 64 8.21 -3.61 -13.88
N ARG A 65 8.65 -2.84 -12.88
CA ARG A 65 8.49 -1.38 -12.82
C ARG A 65 9.62 -0.66 -13.53
#